data_AF-A0A183PAA7-F1
#
_entry.id   AF-A0A183PAA7-F1
#
_cell.length_a   1.000
_cell.length_b   1.000
_cell.length_c   1.000
_cell.angle_alpha   90.00
_cell.angle_beta   90.00
_cell.angle_gamma   90.00
#
_symmetry.space_group_name_H-M   'P 1'
#
loop_
_entity.id
_entity.type
_entity.pdbx_description
1 polymer ?
#
loop_
_entity_poly.entity_id
_entity_poly.type
_entity_poly.pdbx_seq_one_letter_code
_entity_poly.pdbx_strand_id
1 'polypeptide(L)'
;MTNYQYIEYPLLSSLQLQIDSTISFINQLLKEFHTLLVNLEQIAIQYGELQLSYMNSDEQNDELLLELRSQWSILTHKLDNMEIIVRSSVNILQNSLETAFLYEEYIKTTPTKHKHLPNETLLTQAGLTFHTIEKEFDDLKSKRRGIVKLWSTQIAENIKRFGNS
;
A
#
# COMPACT_ATOMS: atom_id res chain seq x y z
N MET A 1 32.47 34.30 27.81
CA MET A 1 31.74 33.02 27.91
C MET A 1 30.41 33.17 27.18
N THR A 2 30.29 32.68 25.95
CA THR A 2 29.00 32.61 25.25
C THR A 2 28.33 31.30 25.63
N ASN A 3 27.30 31.37 26.47
CA ASN A 3 26.39 30.24 26.68
C ASN A 3 25.68 29.96 25.36
N TYR A 4 26.02 28.84 24.74
CA TYR A 4 25.29 28.29 23.60
C TYR A 4 24.01 27.67 24.15
N GLN A 5 22.93 28.44 24.21
CA GLN A 5 21.59 27.85 24.37
C GLN A 5 21.28 27.07 23.10
N TYR A 6 21.32 25.74 23.20
CA TYR A 6 20.72 24.85 22.22
C TYR A 6 19.21 25.14 22.23
N ILE A 7 18.71 25.78 21.18
CA ILE A 7 17.28 25.84 20.94
C ILE A 7 16.93 24.51 20.26
N GLU A 8 16.41 23.55 21.04
CA GLU A 8 15.71 22.41 20.47
C GLU A 8 14.49 22.93 19.72
N TYR A 9 14.23 22.38 18.53
CA TYR A 9 12.99 22.62 17.80
C TYR A 9 12.05 21.44 18.04
N PRO A 10 11.31 21.42 19.17
CA PRO A 10 10.45 20.29 19.49
C PRO A 10 9.48 19.98 18.35
N LEU A 11 8.94 21.01 17.66
CA LEU A 11 8.03 20.80 16.54
C LEU A 11 8.68 20.11 15.33
N LEU A 12 9.89 20.49 14.94
CA LEU A 12 10.59 19.89 13.81
C LEU A 12 11.05 18.46 14.12
N SER A 13 11.59 18.25 15.32
CA SER A 13 11.93 16.90 15.79
C SER A 13 10.70 16.01 15.87
N SER A 14 9.55 16.54 16.32
CA SER A 14 8.28 15.81 16.31
C SER A 14 7.78 15.52 14.90
N LEU A 15 7.89 16.47 13.97
CA LEU A 15 7.51 16.27 12.56
C LEU A 15 8.39 15.20 11.90
N GLN A 16 9.70 15.22 12.16
CA GLN A 16 10.60 14.18 11.69
C GLN A 16 10.20 12.80 12.22
N LEU A 17 9.97 12.68 13.54
CA LEU A 17 9.50 11.42 14.14
C LEU A 17 8.17 10.96 13.54
N GLN A 18 7.25 11.88 13.26
CA GLN A 18 5.98 11.58 12.62
C GLN A 18 6.18 11.06 11.19
N ILE A 19 7.05 11.69 10.39
CA ILE A 19 7.41 11.27 9.04
C ILE A 19 8.00 9.86 9.07
N ASP A 20 9.02 9.63 9.90
CA ASP A 20 9.72 8.35 10.03
C ASP A 20 8.75 7.22 10.45
N SER A 21 7.88 7.50 11.43
CA SER A 21 6.87 6.54 11.90
C SER A 21 5.83 6.23 10.82
N THR A 22 5.40 7.25 10.07
CA THR A 22 4.41 7.08 9.00
C THR A 22 5.00 6.28 7.85
N ILE A 23 6.25 6.54 7.45
CA ILE A 23 6.98 5.75 6.45
C ILE A 23 7.07 4.29 6.87
N SER A 24 7.49 4.03 8.12
CA SER A 24 7.59 2.67 8.65
C SER A 24 6.25 1.93 8.62
N PHE A 25 5.19 2.62 9.03
CA PHE A 25 3.83 2.08 8.98
C PHE A 25 3.39 1.75 7.55
N ILE A 26 3.57 2.67 6.60
CA ILE A 26 3.21 2.44 5.19
C ILE A 26 3.99 1.25 4.63
N ASN A 27 5.29 1.14 4.89
CA ASN A 27 6.08 0.01 4.42
C ASN A 27 5.57 -1.33 4.94
N GLN A 28 5.08 -1.37 6.18
CA GLN A 28 4.45 -2.56 6.73
C GLN A 28 3.12 -2.86 6.02
N LEU A 29 2.31 -1.84 5.76
CA LEU A 29 1.06 -1.99 5.02
C LEU A 29 1.29 -2.50 3.59
N LEU A 30 2.31 -2.00 2.89
CA LEU A 30 2.65 -2.43 1.52
C LEU A 30 3.05 -3.91 1.48
N LYS A 31 3.83 -4.39 2.47
CA LYS A 31 4.19 -5.81 2.60
C LYS A 31 2.97 -6.69 2.82
N GLU A 32 2.04 -6.26 3.68
CA GLU A 32 0.80 -7.01 3.92
C GLU A 32 -0.10 -6.97 2.68
N PHE A 33 -0.22 -5.83 2.00
CA PHE A 33 -0.94 -5.72 0.72
C PHE A 33 -0.38 -6.69 -0.31
N HIS A 34 0.95 -6.75 -0.45
CA HIS A 34 1.62 -7.70 -1.34
C HIS A 34 1.31 -9.15 -0.98
N THR A 35 1.35 -9.49 0.31
CA THR A 35 1.01 -10.84 0.80
C THR A 35 -0.42 -11.23 0.44
N LEU A 36 -1.37 -10.31 0.64
CA LEU A 36 -2.77 -10.52 0.25
C LEU A 36 -2.92 -10.71 -1.26
N LEU A 37 -2.17 -9.98 -2.08
CA LEU A 37 -2.17 -10.16 -3.54
C LEU A 37 -1.64 -11.53 -3.97
N VAL A 38 -0.56 -12.02 -3.33
CA VAL A 38 -0.03 -13.36 -3.61
C VAL A 38 -1.07 -14.43 -3.31
N ASN A 39 -1.77 -14.31 -2.19
CA ASN A 39 -2.84 -15.26 -1.84
C ASN A 39 -4.02 -15.17 -2.82
N LEU A 40 -4.41 -13.96 -3.23
CA LEU A 40 -5.48 -13.75 -4.21
C LEU A 40 -5.11 -14.36 -5.58
N GLU A 41 -3.86 -14.21 -5.99
CA GLU A 41 -3.31 -14.79 -7.22
C GLU A 41 -3.33 -16.33 -7.18
N GLN A 42 -2.93 -16.93 -6.05
CA GLN A 42 -3.00 -18.38 -5.85
C GLN A 42 -4.42 -18.92 -5.96
N ILE A 43 -5.40 -18.24 -5.37
CA ILE A 43 -6.82 -18.61 -5.50
C ILE A 43 -7.26 -18.59 -6.97
N ALA A 44 -6.88 -17.55 -7.74
CA ALA A 44 -7.24 -17.49 -9.16
C ALA A 44 -6.60 -18.61 -9.98
N ILE A 45 -5.36 -19.00 -9.67
CA ILE A 45 -4.69 -20.11 -10.35
C ILE A 45 -5.40 -21.43 -10.02
N GLN A 46 -5.63 -21.72 -8.73
CA GLN A 46 -6.31 -22.93 -8.28
C GLN A 46 -7.72 -23.04 -8.87
N TYR A 47 -8.44 -21.93 -8.95
CA TYR A 47 -9.76 -21.89 -9.56
C TYR A 47 -9.71 -22.26 -11.05
N GLY A 48 -8.73 -21.75 -11.80
CA GLY A 48 -8.51 -22.12 -13.21
C GLY A 48 -8.15 -23.59 -13.39
N GLU A 49 -7.26 -24.12 -12.55
CA GLU A 49 -6.87 -25.54 -12.58
C GLU A 49 -8.06 -26.47 -12.30
N LEU A 50 -8.87 -26.13 -11.29
CA LEU A 50 -10.07 -26.89 -10.93
C LEU A 50 -11.13 -26.85 -12.04
N GLN A 51 -11.26 -25.72 -12.75
CA GLN A 51 -12.15 -25.64 -13.92
C GLN A 51 -11.69 -26.54 -15.08
N LEU A 52 -10.38 -26.76 -15.25
CA LEU A 52 -9.86 -27.64 -16.29
C LEU A 52 -10.04 -29.11 -15.92
N SER A 53 -9.93 -29.47 -14.64
CA SER A 53 -10.17 -30.84 -14.16
C SER A 53 -11.64 -31.22 -14.09
N TYR A 54 -12.56 -30.24 -14.17
CA TYR A 54 -14.02 -30.41 -14.10
C TYR A 54 -14.66 -31.29 -15.18
N MET A 55 -13.89 -31.80 -16.14
CA MET A 55 -14.36 -32.71 -17.19
C MET A 55 -14.93 -34.04 -16.66
N ASN A 56 -14.73 -34.38 -15.38
CA ASN A 56 -15.11 -35.67 -14.79
C ASN A 56 -16.27 -35.63 -13.77
N SER A 57 -16.98 -34.50 -13.62
CA SER A 57 -18.20 -34.31 -12.78
C SER A 57 -18.20 -35.04 -11.43
N ASP A 58 -17.61 -34.43 -10.41
CA ASP A 58 -17.58 -34.96 -9.04
C ASP A 58 -18.10 -33.89 -8.07
N GLU A 59 -19.02 -34.25 -7.19
CA GLU A 59 -19.73 -33.34 -6.26
C GLU A 59 -18.75 -32.60 -5.32
N GLN A 60 -17.60 -33.22 -5.02
CA GLN A 60 -16.51 -32.60 -4.26
C GLN A 60 -15.89 -31.38 -4.97
N ASN A 61 -15.90 -31.35 -6.30
CA ASN A 61 -15.35 -30.22 -7.04
C ASN A 61 -16.28 -28.99 -6.98
N ASP A 62 -17.60 -29.18 -6.85
CA ASP A 62 -18.57 -28.08 -6.68
C ASP A 62 -18.36 -27.37 -5.32
N GLU A 63 -18.18 -28.15 -4.24
CA GLU A 63 -17.91 -27.60 -2.91
C GLU A 63 -16.60 -26.81 -2.88
N LEU A 64 -15.54 -27.33 -3.50
CA LEU A 64 -14.25 -26.64 -3.59
C LEU A 64 -14.32 -25.36 -4.44
N LEU A 65 -15.08 -25.35 -5.54
CA LEU A 65 -15.31 -24.14 -6.34
C LEU A 65 -16.04 -23.06 -5.54
N LEU A 66 -17.04 -23.44 -4.73
CA LEU A 66 -17.76 -22.52 -3.84
C LEU A 66 -16.84 -21.95 -2.77
N GLU A 67 -16.00 -22.78 -2.17
CA GLU A 67 -15.02 -22.35 -1.17
C GLU A 67 -14.01 -21.36 -1.77
N LEU A 68 -13.44 -21.66 -2.94
CA LEU A 68 -12.53 -20.73 -3.64
C LEU A 68 -13.18 -19.38 -3.96
N ARG A 69 -14.46 -19.37 -4.36
CA ARG A 69 -15.23 -18.12 -4.57
C ARG A 69 -15.45 -17.35 -3.27
N SER A 70 -15.73 -18.05 -2.18
CA SER A 70 -15.86 -17.46 -0.84
C SER A 70 -14.55 -16.79 -0.41
N GLN A 71 -13.43 -17.51 -0.51
CA GLN A 71 -12.11 -17.00 -0.16
C GLN A 71 -11.70 -15.81 -1.04
N TRP A 72 -11.98 -15.89 -2.36
CA TRP A 72 -11.78 -14.77 -3.28
C TRP A 72 -12.51 -13.51 -2.82
N SER A 73 -13.79 -13.64 -2.44
CA SER A 73 -14.61 -12.54 -1.95
C SER A 73 -14.02 -11.92 -0.68
N ILE A 74 -13.64 -12.76 0.29
CA ILE A 74 -13.05 -12.33 1.56
C ILE A 74 -11.73 -11.58 1.31
N LEU A 75 -10.82 -12.12 0.48
CA LEU A 75 -9.55 -11.47 0.18
C LEU A 75 -9.73 -10.17 -0.60
N THR A 76 -10.68 -10.11 -1.53
CA THR A 76 -10.99 -8.88 -2.28
C THR A 76 -11.42 -7.77 -1.34
N HIS A 77 -12.33 -8.06 -0.41
CA HIS A 77 -12.77 -7.08 0.60
C HIS A 77 -11.63 -6.63 1.53
N LYS A 78 -10.76 -7.56 1.95
CA LYS A 78 -9.56 -7.21 2.74
C LYS A 78 -8.64 -6.28 1.96
N LEU A 79 -8.41 -6.54 0.67
CA LEU A 79 -7.60 -5.70 -0.19
C LEU A 79 -8.21 -4.31 -0.41
N ASP A 80 -9.54 -4.19 -0.51
CA ASP A 80 -10.23 -2.88 -0.60
C ASP A 80 -9.99 -2.05 0.65
N ASN A 81 -10.17 -2.64 1.83
CA ASN A 81 -9.89 -1.96 3.09
C ASN A 81 -8.42 -1.57 3.20
N MET A 82 -7.52 -2.46 2.81
CA MET A 82 -6.08 -2.18 2.83
C MET A 82 -5.70 -1.05 1.90
N GLU A 83 -6.32 -0.98 0.71
CA GLU A 83 -6.10 0.11 -0.25
C GLU A 83 -6.51 1.47 0.33
N ILE A 84 -7.65 1.52 1.03
CA ILE A 84 -8.12 2.73 1.71
C ILE A 84 -7.14 3.15 2.80
N ILE A 85 -6.67 2.19 3.62
CA ILE A 85 -5.73 2.47 4.72
C ILE A 85 -4.40 2.98 4.16
N VAL A 86 -3.81 2.30 3.18
CA VAL A 86 -2.56 2.73 2.53
C VAL A 86 -2.71 4.13 1.94
N ARG A 87 -3.79 4.40 1.20
CA ARG A 87 -4.06 5.73 0.62
C ARG A 87 -4.15 6.81 1.70
N SER A 88 -4.85 6.54 2.80
CA SER A 88 -4.95 7.46 3.92
C SER A 88 -3.58 7.74 4.55
N SER A 89 -2.76 6.71 4.76
CA SER A 89 -1.41 6.86 5.31
C SER A 89 -0.47 7.63 4.38
N VAL A 90 -0.53 7.39 3.07
CA VAL A 90 0.23 8.16 2.06
C VAL A 90 -0.17 9.63 2.10
N ASN A 91 -1.46 9.95 2.20
CA ASN A 91 -1.93 11.34 2.35
C ASN A 91 -1.43 11.99 3.65
N ILE A 92 -1.39 11.24 4.76
CA ILE A 92 -0.83 11.73 6.02
C ILE A 92 0.66 12.05 5.84
N LEU A 93 1.43 11.17 5.20
CA LEU A 93 2.85 11.39 4.92
C LEU A 93 3.05 12.64 4.04
N GLN A 94 2.26 12.80 2.98
CA GLN A 94 2.29 13.99 2.13
C GLN A 94 2.06 15.27 2.95
N ASN A 95 1.00 15.31 3.76
CA ASN A 95 0.70 16.47 4.60
C ASN A 95 1.81 16.76 5.62
N SER A 96 2.44 15.72 6.18
CA SER A 96 3.58 15.86 7.08
C SER A 96 4.80 16.46 6.37
N LEU A 97 5.08 16.03 5.13
CA LEU A 97 6.16 16.59 4.30
C LEU A 97 5.90 18.05 3.94
N GLU A 98 4.67 18.39 3.53
CA GLU A 98 4.27 19.77 3.24
C GLU A 98 4.41 20.67 4.48
N THR A 99 3.98 20.18 5.65
CA THR A 99 4.13 20.90 6.92
C THR A 99 5.60 21.11 7.29
N ALA A 100 6.43 20.08 7.13
CA ALA A 100 7.86 20.18 7.39
C ALA A 100 8.54 21.17 6.43
N PHE A 101 8.17 21.17 5.14
CA PHE A 101 8.66 22.14 4.16
C PHE A 101 8.33 23.58 4.56
N LEU A 102 7.06 23.86 4.92
CA LEU A 102 6.63 25.19 5.35
C LEU A 102 7.35 25.64 6.63
N TYR A 103 7.56 24.71 7.57
CA TYR A 103 8.23 25.02 8.84
C TYR A 103 9.73 25.30 8.65
N GLU A 104 10.41 24.55 7.79
CA GLU A 104 11.79 24.82 7.43
C GLU A 104 11.95 26.20 6.78
N GLU A 105 11.06 26.57 5.85
CA GLU A 105 11.09 27.87 5.19
C GLU A 105 10.83 29.02 6.18
N TYR A 106 9.91 28.83 7.12
CA TYR A 106 9.67 29.80 8.20
C TYR A 106 10.92 30.02 9.07
N ILE A 107 11.63 28.96 9.45
CA ILE A 107 12.88 29.08 10.22
C ILE A 107 13.95 29.80 9.39
N LYS A 108 14.09 29.48 8.09
CA LYS A 108 15.09 30.10 7.21
C LYS A 108 14.88 31.60 7.05
N THR A 109 13.63 32.05 7.00
CA THR A 109 13.26 33.46 6.73
C THR A 109 13.11 34.31 7.99
N THR A 110 13.02 33.70 9.17
CA THR A 110 12.87 34.44 10.44
C THR A 110 14.24 34.87 10.99
N PRO A 111 14.45 36.16 11.31
CA PRO A 111 15.73 36.68 11.79
C PRO A 111 15.97 36.28 13.25
N THR A 112 16.43 35.06 13.44
CA THR A 112 16.72 34.49 14.75
C THR A 112 18.13 33.88 14.72
N LYS A 113 18.84 33.89 15.86
CA LYS A 113 20.24 33.40 15.97
C LYS A 113 20.28 31.88 15.88
N HIS A 114 20.05 31.34 14.70
CA HIS A 114 19.92 29.92 14.45
C HIS A 114 21.31 29.28 14.22
N LYS A 115 21.76 28.40 15.12
CA LYS A 115 23.05 27.68 15.00
C LYS A 115 22.94 26.26 14.49
N HIS A 116 21.74 25.69 14.40
CA HIS A 116 21.50 24.38 13.81
C HIS A 116 20.21 24.43 12.99
N LEU A 117 20.36 24.41 11.67
CA LEU A 117 19.29 24.03 10.76
C LEU A 117 19.22 22.49 10.77
N PRO A 118 18.04 21.86 10.72
CA PRO A 118 17.98 20.45 10.32
C PRO A 118 18.75 20.25 9.01
N ASN A 119 19.36 19.07 8.89
CA ASN A 119 20.03 18.64 7.67
C ASN A 119 19.04 18.76 6.50
N GLU A 120 19.29 19.65 5.52
CA GLU A 120 18.47 19.81 4.30
C GLU A 120 18.29 18.48 3.53
N THR A 121 19.16 17.51 3.81
CA THR A 121 19.08 16.13 3.33
C THR A 121 17.86 15.36 3.82
N LEU A 122 17.24 15.73 4.95
CA LEU A 122 16.19 14.90 5.57
C LEU A 122 14.85 15.01 4.84
N LEU A 123 14.37 16.23 4.57
CA LEU A 123 13.19 16.45 3.73
C LEU A 123 13.39 15.88 2.33
N THR A 124 14.57 16.06 1.76
CA THR A 124 14.91 15.53 0.43
C THR A 124 14.83 14.00 0.41
N GLN A 125 15.40 13.34 1.42
CA GLN A 125 15.36 11.88 1.55
C GLN A 125 13.94 11.37 1.81
N ALA A 126 13.18 12.05 2.67
CA ALA A 126 11.80 11.68 2.95
C ALA A 126 10.89 11.87 1.72
N GLY A 127 11.13 12.91 0.91
CA GLY A 127 10.46 13.12 -0.37
C GLY A 127 10.77 12.03 -1.42
N LEU A 128 12.03 11.61 -1.54
CA LEU A 128 12.41 10.47 -2.38
C LEU A 128 11.75 9.17 -1.91
N THR A 129 11.68 8.97 -0.60
CA THR A 129 11.03 7.80 0.01
C THR A 129 9.53 7.80 -0.26
N PHE A 130 8.88 8.96 -0.12
CA PHE A 130 7.47 9.15 -0.46
C PHE A 130 7.19 8.78 -1.92
N HIS A 131 7.98 9.29 -2.87
CA HIS A 131 7.80 8.95 -4.28
C HIS A 131 7.98 7.44 -4.55
N THR A 132 8.93 6.80 -3.86
CA THR A 132 9.14 5.34 -3.96
C THR A 132 7.92 4.58 -3.45
N ILE A 133 7.36 4.99 -2.32
CA ILE A 133 6.13 4.43 -1.73
C ILE A 133 4.94 4.57 -2.68
N GLU A 134 4.75 5.76 -3.27
CA GLU A 134 3.66 6.00 -4.23
C GLU A 134 3.75 5.06 -5.43
N LYS A 135 4.96 4.95 -6.00
CA LYS A 135 5.23 4.08 -7.13
C LYS A 135 4.97 2.61 -6.79
N GLU A 136 5.49 2.13 -5.65
CA GLU A 136 5.26 0.76 -5.19
C GLU A 136 3.77 0.47 -5.03
N PHE A 137 3.03 1.40 -4.44
CA PHE A 137 1.58 1.25 -4.29
C PHE A 137 0.84 1.22 -5.64
N ASP A 138 1.24 2.04 -6.60
CA ASP A 138 0.71 2.01 -7.96
C ASP A 138 0.99 0.69 -8.68
N ASP A 139 2.20 0.15 -8.53
CA ASP A 139 2.61 -1.14 -9.07
C ASP A 139 1.76 -2.27 -8.47
N LEU A 140 1.54 -2.27 -7.15
CA LEU A 140 0.68 -3.24 -6.47
C LEU A 140 -0.79 -3.14 -6.92
N LYS A 141 -1.34 -1.93 -7.09
CA LYS A 141 -2.69 -1.74 -7.67
C LYS A 141 -2.75 -2.28 -9.10
N SER A 142 -1.68 -2.11 -9.89
CA SER A 142 -1.60 -2.66 -11.24
C SER A 142 -1.60 -4.19 -11.23
N LYS A 143 -0.82 -4.81 -10.34
CA LYS A 143 -0.83 -6.27 -10.11
C LYS A 143 -2.24 -6.76 -9.75
N ARG A 144 -2.91 -6.07 -8.81
CA ARG A 144 -4.30 -6.37 -8.42
C ARG A 144 -5.25 -6.40 -9.62
N ARG A 145 -5.20 -5.38 -10.48
CA ARG A 145 -6.03 -5.33 -11.70
C ARG A 145 -5.75 -6.51 -12.63
N GLY A 146 -4.49 -6.93 -12.75
CA GLY A 146 -4.10 -8.12 -13.50
C GLY A 146 -4.76 -9.39 -12.97
N ILE A 147 -4.69 -9.61 -11.66
CA ILE A 147 -5.29 -10.80 -11.00
C ILE A 147 -6.82 -10.79 -11.15
N VAL A 148 -7.48 -9.65 -10.93
CA VAL A 148 -8.94 -9.52 -11.11
C VAL A 148 -9.36 -9.80 -12.55
N LYS A 149 -8.57 -9.35 -13.53
CA LYS A 149 -8.81 -9.64 -14.95
C LYS A 149 -8.68 -11.13 -15.25
N LEU A 150 -7.67 -11.81 -14.71
CA LEU A 150 -7.50 -13.25 -14.84
C LEU A 150 -8.74 -14.00 -14.32
N TRP A 151 -9.12 -13.71 -13.07
CA TRP A 151 -10.31 -14.30 -12.43
C TRP A 151 -11.59 -14.09 -13.25
N SER A 152 -11.83 -12.85 -13.69
CA SER A 152 -13.01 -12.50 -14.48
C SER A 152 -13.05 -13.25 -15.82
N THR A 153 -11.88 -13.45 -16.44
CA THR A 153 -11.75 -14.21 -17.70
C THR A 153 -12.08 -15.68 -17.47
N GLN A 154 -11.53 -16.30 -16.42
CA GLN A 154 -11.82 -17.69 -16.06
C GLN A 154 -13.31 -17.92 -15.76
N ILE A 155 -13.97 -17.01 -15.03
CA ILE A 155 -15.42 -17.08 -14.81
C ILE A 155 -16.18 -17.00 -16.14
N ALA A 156 -15.83 -16.04 -17.01
CA ALA A 156 -16.52 -15.86 -18.29
C ALA A 156 -16.36 -17.09 -19.21
N GLU A 157 -15.19 -17.71 -19.22
CA GLU A 157 -14.94 -18.96 -19.98
C GLU A 157 -15.76 -20.13 -19.43
N ASN A 158 -15.84 -20.27 -18.10
CA ASN A 158 -16.64 -21.30 -17.46
C ASN A 158 -18.13 -21.15 -17.79
N ILE A 159 -18.69 -19.93 -17.67
CA ILE A 159 -20.07 -19.65 -18.06
C ILE A 159 -20.33 -20.01 -19.53
N LYS A 160 -19.39 -19.71 -20.44
CA LYS A 160 -19.52 -20.09 -21.86
C LYS A 160 -19.52 -21.61 -22.07
N ARG A 161 -18.74 -22.36 -21.29
CA ARG A 161 -18.62 -23.82 -21.42
C ARG A 161 -19.85 -24.57 -20.90
N PHE A 162 -20.44 -24.12 -19.79
CA PHE A 162 -21.54 -24.82 -19.11
C PHE A 162 -22.89 -24.08 -19.15
N GLY A 163 -22.95 -22.86 -19.68
CA GLY A 163 -24.19 -22.10 -19.85
C GLY A 163 -24.92 -22.36 -21.17
N ASN A 164 -24.31 -23.11 -22.09
CA ASN A 164 -24.88 -23.51 -23.39
C ASN A 164 -25.34 -24.99 -23.43
N SER A 165 -25.29 -25.69 -22.30
CA SER A 165 -25.86 -27.04 -22.09
C SER A 165 -27.26 -26.94 -21.51
#